data_AF-A0A9E3ELE8-F1
#
_entry.id   AF-A0A9E3ELE8-F1
#
_cell.length_a   1.000
_cell.length_b   1.000
_cell.length_c   1.000
_cell.angle_alpha   90.00
_cell.angle_beta   90.00
_cell.angle_gamma   90.00
#
_symmetry.space_group_name_H-M   'P 1'
#
loop_
_entity.id
_entity.type
_entity.pdbx_description
1 polymer ?
#
loop_
_entity_poly.entity_id
_entity_poly.type
_entity_poly.pdbx_seq_one_letter_code
_entity_poly.pdbx_strand_id
1 'polypeptide(L)'
;MGKVVRIGGAGGFLGDSQTAAPQLLASGQVDYLMIDYLAEVTMSLLARSQRKHPGGGYPRDFTEWVWKDNMRELKARGVKLVTNAGGLNPAACRARMEALAAEAGLSFKIAVVDGDDLRTRVGDFAAGREMFSGDAFPSADKVLSANAYFGAVPIAAALAEGAEVVITGRVVDSALALGPLVHEFGWSWDDYDRLAAGSLVGHVLECGAQATGGLFTDWEEVKDWAHIGYPIAECHQDGSFVVTKPAGTGGLCTPATVAEQILYEIGDPQAYPLPDVTCDFTAVKVEAVGPDRVRVSGTRGRAPSGSYKVCLTHEDGWRVIALMPVVGRDAARK
;
A
#
# COMPACT_ATOMS: atom_id res chain seq x y z
N MET A 1 -23.86 15.01 13.50
CA MET A 1 -23.15 14.50 12.30
C MET A 1 -22.09 13.54 12.80
N GLY A 2 -22.05 12.31 12.31
CA GLY A 2 -21.08 11.29 12.76
C GLY A 2 -19.64 11.66 12.36
N LYS A 3 -18.66 11.05 13.02
CA LYS A 3 -17.24 11.19 12.70
C LYS A 3 -16.97 10.70 11.27
N VAL A 4 -16.18 11.46 10.52
CA VAL A 4 -15.66 11.09 9.19
C VAL A 4 -14.15 11.05 9.27
N VAL A 5 -13.54 9.95 8.79
CA VAL A 5 -12.09 9.76 8.75
C VAL A 5 -11.66 9.82 7.30
N ARG A 6 -10.70 10.70 6.96
CA ARG A 6 -10.24 10.90 5.59
C ARG A 6 -8.86 10.30 5.40
N ILE A 7 -8.74 9.37 4.45
CA ILE A 7 -7.49 8.68 4.14
C ILE A 7 -7.10 8.99 2.69
N GLY A 8 -5.89 9.50 2.47
CA GLY A 8 -5.31 9.67 1.14
C GLY A 8 -4.38 8.50 0.79
N GLY A 9 -4.56 7.92 -0.40
CA GLY A 9 -3.64 6.94 -0.97
C GLY A 9 -2.50 7.65 -1.70
N ALA A 10 -1.29 7.62 -1.16
CA ALA A 10 -0.15 8.43 -1.62
C ALA A 10 1.00 7.61 -2.25
N GLY A 11 0.71 6.41 -2.76
CA GLY A 11 1.65 5.57 -3.50
C GLY A 11 1.08 4.17 -3.76
N GLY A 12 1.56 3.50 -4.81
CA GLY A 12 1.18 2.13 -5.15
C GLY A 12 2.34 1.18 -5.47
N PHE A 13 3.58 1.65 -5.55
CA PHE A 13 4.76 0.82 -5.81
C PHE A 13 6.08 1.58 -5.54
N LEU A 14 7.19 0.85 -5.51
CA LEU A 14 8.53 1.43 -5.44
C LEU A 14 8.84 2.30 -6.67
N GLY A 15 9.07 3.60 -6.45
CA GLY A 15 9.35 4.57 -7.52
C GLY A 15 8.12 5.23 -8.13
N ASP A 16 6.96 5.15 -7.47
CA ASP A 16 5.75 5.89 -7.84
C ASP A 16 5.95 7.43 -7.68
N SER A 17 4.97 8.22 -8.12
CA SER A 17 5.06 9.67 -8.20
C SER A 17 5.33 10.34 -6.86
N GLN A 18 6.38 11.16 -6.84
CA GLN A 18 6.71 12.04 -5.71
C GLN A 18 5.66 13.14 -5.48
N THR A 19 4.74 13.36 -6.43
CA THR A 19 3.72 14.42 -6.33
C THR A 19 2.51 14.01 -5.51
N ALA A 20 2.33 12.72 -5.19
CA ALA A 20 1.16 12.18 -4.50
C ALA A 20 0.96 12.76 -3.09
N ALA A 21 1.98 12.65 -2.22
CA ALA A 21 1.88 13.15 -0.85
C ALA A 21 1.71 14.69 -0.79
N PRO A 22 2.49 15.51 -1.53
CA PRO A 22 2.31 16.96 -1.55
C PRO A 22 0.90 17.41 -1.94
N GLN A 23 0.30 16.82 -2.99
CA GLN A 23 -1.04 17.21 -3.42
C GLN A 23 -2.13 16.86 -2.39
N LEU A 24 -2.00 15.71 -1.73
CA LEU A 24 -2.96 15.26 -0.72
C LEU A 24 -2.87 16.12 0.54
N LEU A 25 -1.65 16.49 0.97
CA LEU A 25 -1.45 17.40 2.10
C LEU A 25 -1.94 18.81 1.78
N ALA A 26 -1.64 19.33 0.59
CA ALA A 26 -2.09 20.64 0.13
C ALA A 26 -3.62 20.75 0.05
N SER A 27 -4.32 19.63 -0.21
CA SER A 27 -5.79 19.59 -0.24
C SER A 27 -6.45 19.97 1.09
N GLY A 28 -5.74 19.77 2.21
CA GLY A 28 -6.27 19.94 3.56
C GLY A 28 -7.40 18.98 3.94
N GLN A 29 -7.58 17.90 3.18
CA GLN A 29 -8.72 16.97 3.28
C GLN A 29 -8.30 15.56 3.72
N VAL A 30 -7.15 15.39 4.35
CA VAL A 30 -6.67 14.08 4.82
C VAL A 30 -6.34 14.13 6.31
N ASP A 31 -6.77 13.10 7.04
CA ASP A 31 -6.40 12.85 8.44
C ASP A 31 -5.25 11.83 8.50
N TYR A 32 -5.21 10.92 7.51
CA TYR A 32 -4.19 9.90 7.32
C TYR A 32 -3.68 9.91 5.89
N LEU A 33 -2.38 9.65 5.74
CA LEU A 33 -1.80 9.15 4.48
C LEU A 33 -1.49 7.67 4.63
N MET A 34 -1.98 6.86 3.69
CA MET A 34 -1.45 5.52 3.44
C MET A 34 -0.48 5.58 2.27
N ILE A 35 0.68 4.95 2.41
CA ILE A 35 1.67 4.88 1.33
C ILE A 35 2.15 3.43 1.18
N ASP A 36 1.79 2.83 0.05
CA ASP A 36 2.22 1.49 -0.32
C ASP A 36 3.47 1.54 -1.21
N TYR A 37 4.45 0.70 -0.88
CA TYR A 37 5.71 0.54 -1.58
C TYR A 37 5.99 -0.90 -2.02
N LEU A 38 5.25 -1.90 -1.50
CA LEU A 38 5.67 -3.29 -1.57
C LEU A 38 4.83 -4.10 -2.55
N ALA A 39 5.41 -4.39 -3.72
CA ALA A 39 5.01 -5.49 -4.57
C ALA A 39 5.94 -6.70 -4.38
N GLU A 40 5.53 -7.89 -4.83
CA GLU A 40 6.36 -9.11 -4.78
C GLU A 40 7.75 -8.90 -5.42
N VAL A 41 7.80 -8.16 -6.54
CA VAL A 41 9.07 -7.82 -7.20
C VAL A 41 9.94 -6.87 -6.37
N THR A 42 9.33 -5.94 -5.64
CA THR A 42 10.04 -4.99 -4.77
C THR A 42 10.83 -5.73 -3.69
N MET A 43 10.25 -6.79 -3.11
CA MET A 43 10.90 -7.57 -2.06
C MET A 43 12.24 -8.15 -2.52
N SER A 44 12.31 -8.64 -3.76
CA SER A 44 13.56 -9.15 -4.35
C SER A 44 14.63 -8.05 -4.50
N LEU A 45 14.22 -6.85 -4.89
CA LEU A 45 15.13 -5.70 -5.03
C LEU A 45 15.66 -5.25 -3.66
N LEU A 46 14.79 -5.18 -2.66
CA LEU A 46 15.17 -4.84 -1.30
C LEU A 46 16.09 -5.89 -0.67
N ALA A 47 15.85 -7.19 -0.94
CA ALA A 47 16.71 -8.27 -0.44
C ALA A 47 18.12 -8.14 -1.01
N ARG A 48 18.25 -7.86 -2.32
CA ARG A 48 19.53 -7.59 -2.98
C ARG A 48 20.22 -6.34 -2.41
N SER A 49 19.45 -5.30 -2.10
CA SER A 49 19.97 -4.08 -1.44
C SER A 49 20.53 -4.40 -0.05
N GLN A 50 19.76 -5.13 0.78
CA GLN A 50 20.16 -5.53 2.13
C GLN A 50 21.40 -6.43 2.14
N ARG A 51 21.51 -7.37 1.18
CA ARG A 51 22.70 -8.23 1.03
C ARG A 51 23.97 -7.43 0.72
N LYS A 52 23.86 -6.36 -0.07
CA LYS A 52 25.00 -5.48 -0.39
C LYS A 52 25.35 -4.54 0.77
N HIS A 53 24.33 -4.04 1.46
CA HIS A 53 24.46 -3.08 2.55
C HIS A 53 23.53 -3.50 3.70
N PRO A 54 24.05 -3.96 4.85
CA PRO A 54 23.23 -4.43 5.96
C PRO A 54 22.21 -3.40 6.49
N GLY A 55 22.53 -2.10 6.39
CA GLY A 55 21.62 -1.00 6.71
C GLY A 55 20.60 -0.65 5.61
N GLY A 56 20.57 -1.39 4.51
CA GLY A 56 19.58 -1.28 3.43
C GLY A 56 18.36 -2.18 3.69
N GLY A 57 17.63 -2.51 2.62
CA GLY A 57 16.42 -3.35 2.71
C GLY A 57 15.11 -2.58 2.82
N TYR A 58 15.12 -1.26 2.65
CA TYR A 58 13.93 -0.43 2.55
C TYR A 58 14.07 0.57 1.37
N PRO A 59 12.96 1.11 0.84
CA PRO A 59 12.95 2.12 -0.22
C PRO A 59 13.63 3.42 0.23
N ARG A 60 14.75 3.78 -0.38
CA ARG A 60 15.47 5.01 -0.03
C ARG A 60 14.77 6.26 -0.55
N ASP A 61 14.14 6.17 -1.71
CA ASP A 61 13.28 7.20 -2.28
C ASP A 61 12.16 7.61 -1.32
N PHE A 62 11.54 6.66 -0.60
CA PHE A 62 10.59 6.97 0.47
C PHE A 62 11.22 7.89 1.51
N THR A 63 12.37 7.50 2.09
CA THR A 63 12.97 8.29 3.18
C THR A 63 13.55 9.62 2.71
N GLU A 64 14.23 9.64 1.56
CA GLU A 64 15.02 10.80 1.11
C GLU A 64 14.20 11.84 0.35
N TRP A 65 13.06 11.45 -0.23
CA TRP A 65 12.20 12.34 -1.00
C TRP A 65 10.82 12.44 -0.34
N VAL A 66 10.06 11.36 -0.25
CA VAL A 66 8.67 11.41 0.23
C VAL A 66 8.60 11.86 1.69
N TRP A 67 9.29 11.20 2.61
CA TRP A 67 9.32 11.55 4.02
C TRP A 67 9.97 12.93 4.25
N LYS A 68 11.19 13.11 3.72
CA LYS A 68 12.00 14.31 3.93
C LYS A 68 11.28 15.58 3.46
N ASP A 69 10.62 15.54 2.30
CA ASP A 69 10.02 16.74 1.72
C ASP A 69 8.66 17.07 2.35
N ASN A 70 8.00 16.10 3.00
CA ASN A 70 6.63 16.26 3.52
C ASN A 70 6.54 16.28 5.06
N MET A 71 7.57 15.88 5.81
CA MET A 71 7.51 15.78 7.28
C MET A 71 7.10 17.07 7.99
N ARG A 72 7.52 18.25 7.48
CA ARG A 72 7.12 19.54 8.08
C ARG A 72 5.62 19.75 8.00
N GLU A 73 5.03 19.44 6.85
CA GLU A 73 3.61 19.61 6.60
C GLU A 73 2.77 18.56 7.33
N LEU A 74 3.23 17.30 7.36
CA LEU A 74 2.65 16.24 8.18
C LEU A 74 2.53 16.67 9.64
N LYS A 75 3.62 17.20 10.22
CA LYS A 75 3.64 17.67 11.61
C LYS A 75 2.75 18.88 11.83
N ALA A 76 2.81 19.87 10.94
CA ALA A 76 2.05 21.11 11.06
C ALA A 76 0.53 20.86 11.01
N ARG A 77 0.09 19.89 10.20
CA ARG A 77 -1.33 19.53 10.07
C ARG A 77 -1.79 18.45 11.04
N GLY A 78 -0.86 17.73 11.67
CA GLY A 78 -1.18 16.57 12.50
C GLY A 78 -1.69 15.37 11.69
N VAL A 79 -1.31 15.27 10.41
CA VAL A 79 -1.68 14.14 9.55
C VAL A 79 -0.81 12.95 9.92
N LYS A 80 -1.43 11.79 10.19
CA LYS A 80 -0.72 10.56 10.52
C LYS A 80 -0.31 9.81 9.25
N LEU A 81 0.81 9.09 9.31
CA LEU A 81 1.35 8.32 8.19
C LEU A 81 1.36 6.83 8.52
N VAL A 82 0.81 6.00 7.63
CA VAL A 82 0.87 4.53 7.72
C VAL A 82 1.46 3.98 6.43
N THR A 83 2.53 3.20 6.53
CA THR A 83 3.27 2.73 5.34
C THR A 83 3.95 1.39 5.56
N ASN A 84 4.01 0.59 4.50
CA ASN A 84 4.81 -0.63 4.43
C ASN A 84 6.22 -0.40 3.85
N ALA A 85 6.63 0.86 3.69
CA ALA A 85 7.98 1.23 3.24
C ALA A 85 9.11 0.80 4.20
N GLY A 86 8.81 0.13 5.32
CA GLY A 86 9.85 -0.54 6.11
C GLY A 86 10.51 -1.70 5.35
N GLY A 87 9.79 -2.30 4.39
CA GLY A 87 10.33 -3.36 3.53
C GLY A 87 10.88 -4.53 4.34
N LEU A 88 12.14 -4.89 4.08
CA LEU A 88 12.88 -5.93 4.78
C LEU A 88 13.72 -5.42 5.96
N ASN A 89 13.67 -4.12 6.24
CA ASN A 89 14.38 -3.52 7.37
C ASN A 89 13.64 -2.32 7.97
N PRO A 90 12.45 -2.54 8.57
CA PRO A 90 11.64 -1.46 9.14
C PRO A 90 12.39 -0.65 10.21
N ALA A 91 13.26 -1.29 10.99
CA ALA A 91 14.08 -0.64 12.01
C ALA A 91 15.07 0.37 11.42
N ALA A 92 15.77 0.02 10.33
CA ALA A 92 16.68 0.95 9.66
C ALA A 92 15.92 2.07 8.94
N CYS A 93 14.73 1.79 8.40
CA CYS A 93 13.84 2.81 7.83
C CYS A 93 13.47 3.85 8.89
N ARG A 94 12.99 3.41 10.06
CA ARG A 94 12.68 4.32 11.20
C ARG A 94 13.90 5.16 11.57
N ALA A 95 15.05 4.53 11.79
CA ALA A 95 16.25 5.25 12.23
C ALA A 95 16.66 6.35 11.23
N ARG A 96 16.51 6.09 9.92
CA ARG A 96 16.77 7.11 8.90
C ARG A 96 15.74 8.24 8.93
N MET A 97 14.46 7.92 9.12
CA MET A 97 13.39 8.93 9.24
C MET A 97 13.58 9.82 10.48
N GLU A 98 13.95 9.24 11.62
CA GLU A 98 14.25 9.97 12.86
C GLU A 98 15.45 10.90 12.69
N ALA A 99 16.52 10.46 12.02
CA ALA A 99 17.67 11.31 11.72
C ALA A 99 17.29 12.52 10.86
N LEU A 100 16.52 12.30 9.78
CA LEU A 100 16.03 13.38 8.92
C LEU A 100 15.09 14.35 9.67
N ALA A 101 14.23 13.84 10.53
CA ALA A 101 13.36 14.67 11.36
C ALA A 101 14.17 15.54 12.33
N ALA A 102 15.19 14.96 12.99
CA ALA A 102 16.07 15.67 13.90
C ALA A 102 16.87 16.78 13.19
N GLU A 103 17.39 16.51 11.98
CA GLU A 103 18.03 17.52 11.12
C GLU A 103 17.11 18.71 10.83
N ALA A 104 15.80 18.48 10.74
CA ALA A 104 14.78 19.51 10.50
C ALA A 104 14.26 20.20 11.77
N GLY A 105 14.73 19.81 12.96
CA GLY A 105 14.25 20.29 14.25
C GLY A 105 12.88 19.73 14.64
N LEU A 106 12.50 18.57 14.10
CA LEU A 106 11.23 17.89 14.35
C LEU A 106 11.46 16.61 15.16
N SER A 107 10.39 16.14 15.80
CA SER A 107 10.32 14.85 16.48
C SER A 107 8.98 14.19 16.14
N PHE A 108 8.99 12.87 15.97
CA PHE A 108 7.79 12.07 15.68
C PHE A 108 7.76 10.84 16.58
N LYS A 109 6.57 10.44 17.03
CA LYS A 109 6.37 9.11 17.61
C LYS A 109 6.19 8.08 16.48
N ILE A 110 7.27 7.38 16.15
CA ILE A 110 7.31 6.38 15.06
C ILE A 110 7.25 4.96 15.62
N ALA A 111 6.19 4.23 15.30
CA ALA A 111 6.04 2.81 15.61
C ALA A 111 6.52 1.93 14.45
N VAL A 112 7.04 0.76 14.79
CA VAL A 112 7.51 -0.25 13.82
C VAL A 112 6.76 -1.55 14.07
N VAL A 113 6.15 -2.10 13.02
CA VAL A 113 5.60 -3.46 12.99
C VAL A 113 6.65 -4.39 12.39
N ASP A 114 7.06 -5.38 13.18
CA ASP A 114 8.12 -6.35 12.87
C ASP A 114 7.59 -7.79 13.09
N GLY A 115 8.35 -8.78 12.63
CA GLY A 115 8.03 -10.21 12.80
C GLY A 115 7.47 -10.89 11.56
N ASP A 116 7.34 -10.18 10.44
CA ASP A 116 6.90 -10.74 9.16
C ASP A 116 8.00 -11.56 8.47
N ASP A 117 9.28 -11.32 8.79
CA ASP A 117 10.42 -12.03 8.22
C ASP A 117 10.54 -13.48 8.74
N LEU A 118 10.30 -14.42 7.84
CA LEU A 118 10.34 -15.86 8.07
C LEU A 118 11.61 -16.53 7.49
N ARG A 119 12.66 -15.78 7.14
CA ARG A 119 13.89 -16.36 6.58
C ARG A 119 14.53 -17.42 7.48
N THR A 120 14.44 -17.25 8.80
CA THR A 120 14.94 -18.24 9.79
C THR A 120 14.07 -19.49 9.87
N ARG A 121 12.87 -19.45 9.30
CA ARG A 121 11.85 -20.51 9.29
C ARG A 121 11.61 -21.11 7.91
N VAL A 122 12.46 -20.82 6.94
CA VAL A 122 12.36 -21.36 5.56
C VAL A 122 12.28 -22.89 5.55
N GLY A 123 12.96 -23.56 6.49
CA GLY A 123 12.90 -25.01 6.64
C GLY A 123 11.49 -25.56 6.92
N ASP A 124 10.61 -24.77 7.54
CA ASP A 124 9.21 -25.15 7.82
C ASP A 124 8.42 -25.40 6.52
N PHE A 125 8.87 -24.81 5.40
CA PHE A 125 8.18 -24.86 4.11
C PHE A 125 8.80 -25.85 3.10
N ALA A 126 9.88 -26.53 3.47
CA ALA A 126 10.69 -27.35 2.54
C ALA A 126 9.93 -28.52 1.89
N ALA A 127 8.80 -28.94 2.47
CA ALA A 127 7.93 -29.98 1.90
C ALA A 127 6.99 -29.47 0.80
N GLY A 128 6.87 -28.15 0.64
CA GLY A 128 6.06 -27.52 -0.40
C GLY A 128 6.55 -27.86 -1.81
N ARG A 129 5.64 -27.79 -2.78
CA ARG A 129 5.95 -27.94 -4.20
C ARG A 129 5.29 -26.82 -4.98
N GLU A 130 5.94 -26.43 -6.07
CA GLU A 130 5.33 -25.50 -7.03
C GLU A 130 4.06 -26.16 -7.60
N MET A 131 2.97 -25.39 -7.68
CA MET A 131 1.63 -25.95 -7.89
C MET A 131 1.36 -26.41 -9.34
N PHE A 132 2.12 -25.92 -10.32
CA PHE A 132 1.95 -26.20 -11.74
C PHE A 132 3.04 -27.14 -12.29
N SER A 133 4.32 -26.88 -12.02
CA SER A 133 5.45 -27.67 -12.47
C SER A 133 5.75 -28.85 -11.55
N GLY A 134 5.33 -28.79 -10.28
CA GLY A 134 5.66 -29.80 -9.27
C GLY A 134 7.12 -29.73 -8.78
N ASP A 135 7.84 -28.67 -9.16
CA ASP A 135 9.22 -28.45 -8.74
C ASP A 135 9.35 -28.43 -7.22
N ALA A 136 10.50 -28.91 -6.75
CA ALA A 136 10.80 -28.90 -5.33
C ALA A 136 10.93 -27.46 -4.82
N PHE A 137 10.59 -27.26 -3.55
CA PHE A 137 10.84 -26.01 -2.86
C PHE A 137 12.33 -25.59 -2.99
N PRO A 138 12.63 -24.29 -3.21
CA PRO A 138 14.01 -23.82 -3.38
C PRO A 138 14.85 -24.14 -2.14
N SER A 139 16.15 -24.41 -2.37
CA SER A 139 17.08 -24.63 -1.26
C SER A 139 17.20 -23.36 -0.40
N ALA A 140 17.32 -23.54 0.92
CA ALA A 140 17.23 -22.44 1.87
C ALA A 140 18.30 -21.35 1.65
N ASP A 141 19.48 -21.71 1.14
CA ASP A 141 20.57 -20.80 0.80
C ASP A 141 20.24 -19.87 -0.39
N LYS A 142 19.32 -20.28 -1.27
CA LYS A 142 18.86 -19.47 -2.42
C LYS A 142 17.76 -18.49 -2.06
N VAL A 143 17.14 -18.63 -0.88
CA VAL A 143 16.05 -17.77 -0.45
C VAL A 143 16.59 -16.37 -0.14
N LEU A 144 16.00 -15.37 -0.77
CA LEU A 144 16.37 -13.96 -0.65
C LEU A 144 15.51 -13.26 0.40
N SER A 145 14.20 -13.51 0.38
CA SER A 145 13.22 -13.00 1.34
C SER A 145 12.13 -14.03 1.55
N ALA A 146 11.51 -14.03 2.73
CA ALA A 146 10.34 -14.83 3.05
C ALA A 146 9.51 -14.02 4.05
N ASN A 147 8.37 -13.50 3.63
CA ASN A 147 7.61 -12.55 4.45
C ASN A 147 6.14 -12.92 4.52
N ALA A 148 5.60 -12.97 5.74
CA ALA A 148 4.17 -13.14 6.01
C ALA A 148 3.43 -11.82 5.78
N TYR A 149 2.23 -11.88 5.21
CA TYR A 149 1.42 -10.69 4.96
C TYR A 149 0.58 -10.42 6.20
N PHE A 150 1.06 -9.57 7.10
CA PHE A 150 0.27 -9.20 8.28
C PHE A 150 -0.98 -8.38 7.94
N GLY A 151 -1.93 -8.41 8.87
CA GLY A 151 -3.16 -7.62 8.82
C GLY A 151 -3.04 -6.29 9.55
N ALA A 152 -4.19 -5.69 9.83
CA ALA A 152 -4.34 -4.36 10.41
C ALA A 152 -4.16 -4.29 11.93
N VAL A 153 -4.25 -5.42 12.65
CA VAL A 153 -4.14 -5.48 14.12
C VAL A 153 -2.94 -4.70 14.68
N PRO A 154 -1.68 -4.95 14.25
CA PRO A 154 -0.53 -4.24 14.80
C PRO A 154 -0.53 -2.74 14.46
N ILE A 155 -1.12 -2.35 13.32
CA ILE A 155 -1.24 -0.93 12.93
C ILE A 155 -2.21 -0.21 13.85
N ALA A 156 -3.39 -0.78 14.09
CA ALA A 156 -4.39 -0.21 14.99
C ALA A 156 -3.86 -0.10 16.44
N ALA A 157 -3.10 -1.11 16.90
CA ALA A 157 -2.45 -1.08 18.21
C ALA A 157 -1.42 0.07 18.32
N ALA A 158 -0.55 0.22 17.32
CA ALA A 158 0.43 1.30 17.29
C ALA A 158 -0.23 2.70 17.31
N LEU A 159 -1.33 2.88 16.56
CA LEU A 159 -2.10 4.12 16.57
C LEU A 159 -2.79 4.37 17.91
N ALA A 160 -3.31 3.33 18.57
CA ALA A 160 -3.90 3.42 19.91
C ALA A 160 -2.88 3.85 20.97
N GLU A 161 -1.60 3.49 20.79
CA GLU A 161 -0.50 4.00 21.62
C GLU A 161 -0.09 5.43 21.28
N GLY A 162 -0.71 6.07 20.28
CA GLY A 162 -0.46 7.46 19.90
C GLY A 162 0.67 7.63 18.88
N ALA A 163 1.00 6.60 18.10
CA ALA A 163 1.93 6.76 16.99
C ALA A 163 1.43 7.81 15.98
N GLU A 164 2.34 8.70 15.57
CA GLU A 164 2.12 9.65 14.48
C GLU A 164 2.48 9.02 13.13
N VAL A 165 3.41 8.07 13.16
CA VAL A 165 3.86 7.31 11.99
C VAL A 165 3.90 5.83 12.37
N VAL A 166 3.32 4.98 11.53
CA VAL A 166 3.43 3.52 11.62
C VAL A 166 4.14 3.00 10.39
N ILE A 167 5.27 2.33 10.60
CA ILE A 167 6.07 1.70 9.55
C ILE A 167 5.95 0.19 9.71
N THR A 168 5.64 -0.52 8.64
CA THR A 168 5.57 -1.99 8.65
C THR A 168 6.59 -2.60 7.70
N GLY A 169 6.91 -3.87 7.91
CA GLY A 169 7.37 -4.77 6.86
C GLY A 169 6.22 -5.15 5.93
N ARG A 170 6.14 -6.43 5.52
CA ARG A 170 5.03 -6.90 4.68
C ARG A 170 3.71 -6.97 5.46
N VAL A 171 2.73 -6.25 4.93
CA VAL A 171 1.31 -6.35 5.28
C VAL A 171 0.53 -6.59 3.98
N VAL A 172 -0.75 -6.94 4.08
CA VAL A 172 -1.67 -6.69 2.95
C VAL A 172 -1.87 -5.18 2.81
N ASP A 173 -1.96 -4.71 1.58
CA ASP A 173 -1.85 -3.28 1.29
C ASP A 173 -3.09 -2.53 1.82
N SER A 174 -4.25 -3.19 1.75
CA SER A 174 -5.49 -2.76 2.43
C SER A 174 -5.39 -2.55 3.95
N ALA A 175 -4.45 -3.20 4.64
CA ALA A 175 -4.27 -3.02 6.09
C ALA A 175 -3.84 -1.59 6.45
N LEU A 176 -3.20 -0.87 5.52
CA LEU A 176 -2.75 0.50 5.71
C LEU A 176 -3.93 1.47 5.90
N ALA A 177 -5.11 1.15 5.37
CA ALA A 177 -6.35 1.89 5.65
C ALA A 177 -7.18 1.24 6.77
N LEU A 178 -7.29 -0.09 6.81
CA LEU A 178 -8.08 -0.79 7.82
C LEU A 178 -7.60 -0.49 9.25
N GLY A 179 -6.28 -0.44 9.48
CA GLY A 179 -5.69 -0.13 10.79
C GLY A 179 -6.16 1.21 11.37
N PRO A 180 -5.99 2.33 10.63
CA PRO A 180 -6.59 3.63 10.98
C PRO A 180 -8.09 3.57 11.24
N LEU A 181 -8.87 2.90 10.40
CA LEU A 181 -10.33 2.88 10.53
C LEU A 181 -10.79 2.13 11.79
N VAL A 182 -10.17 0.98 12.10
CA VAL A 182 -10.43 0.25 13.35
C VAL A 182 -10.06 1.10 14.56
N HIS A 183 -8.91 1.78 14.53
CA HIS A 183 -8.50 2.68 15.61
C HIS A 183 -9.49 3.84 15.81
N GLU A 184 -9.90 4.50 14.73
CA GLU A 184 -10.71 5.71 14.80
C GLU A 184 -12.18 5.45 15.12
N PHE A 185 -12.73 4.32 14.67
CA PHE A 185 -14.14 3.97 14.88
C PHE A 185 -14.38 2.96 16.00
N GLY A 186 -13.32 2.35 16.53
CA GLY A 186 -13.42 1.34 17.59
C GLY A 186 -14.18 0.09 17.14
N TRP A 187 -14.04 -0.29 15.87
CA TRP A 187 -14.67 -1.50 15.34
C TRP A 187 -14.12 -2.74 16.05
N SER A 188 -15.00 -3.70 16.29
CA SER A 188 -14.60 -4.97 16.87
C SER A 188 -13.92 -5.86 15.83
N TRP A 189 -12.95 -6.67 16.26
CA TRP A 189 -12.24 -7.62 15.38
C TRP A 189 -13.09 -8.82 14.94
N ASP A 190 -14.32 -8.94 15.45
CA ASP A 190 -15.33 -9.90 15.01
C ASP A 190 -16.47 -9.26 14.18
N ASP A 191 -16.42 -7.94 13.96
CA ASP A 191 -17.35 -7.23 13.07
C ASP A 191 -16.85 -7.30 11.62
N TYR A 192 -16.99 -8.48 11.02
CA TYR A 192 -16.42 -8.78 9.71
C TYR A 192 -16.94 -7.88 8.59
N ASP A 193 -18.18 -7.40 8.66
CA ASP A 193 -18.71 -6.46 7.66
C ASP A 193 -17.96 -5.12 7.70
N ARG A 194 -17.63 -4.63 8.90
CA ARG A 194 -16.82 -3.41 9.05
C ARG A 194 -15.37 -3.62 8.67
N LEU A 195 -14.78 -4.76 9.05
CA LEU A 195 -13.42 -5.09 8.63
C LEU A 195 -13.31 -5.19 7.12
N ALA A 196 -14.25 -5.88 6.46
CA ALA A 196 -14.28 -5.99 5.00
C ALA A 196 -14.47 -4.63 4.32
N ALA A 197 -15.33 -3.76 4.88
CA ALA A 197 -15.50 -2.40 4.38
C ALA A 197 -14.22 -1.57 4.51
N GLY A 198 -13.50 -1.65 5.63
CA GLY A 198 -12.21 -0.97 5.80
C GLY A 198 -11.11 -1.54 4.91
N SER A 199 -11.10 -2.86 4.67
CA SER A 199 -10.22 -3.48 3.69
C SER A 199 -10.53 -3.00 2.26
N LEU A 200 -11.81 -2.85 1.91
CA LEU A 200 -12.19 -2.30 0.60
C LEU A 200 -11.76 -0.84 0.43
N VAL A 201 -11.82 -0.02 1.49
CA VAL A 201 -11.24 1.34 1.44
C VAL A 201 -9.77 1.26 1.06
N GLY A 202 -8.99 0.42 1.75
CA GLY A 202 -7.56 0.26 1.46
C GLY A 202 -7.30 -0.23 0.03
N HIS A 203 -8.06 -1.23 -0.41
CA HIS A 203 -7.98 -1.75 -1.77
C HIS A 203 -8.33 -0.71 -2.85
N VAL A 204 -9.23 0.23 -2.55
CA VAL A 204 -9.55 1.33 -3.48
C VAL A 204 -8.49 2.43 -3.48
N LEU A 205 -7.76 2.61 -2.38
CA LEU A 205 -6.74 3.66 -2.23
C LEU A 205 -5.32 3.22 -2.61
N GLU A 206 -5.05 1.92 -2.67
CA GLU A 206 -3.76 1.38 -3.13
C GLU A 206 -3.59 1.49 -4.66
N CYS A 207 -2.46 1.02 -5.19
CA CYS A 207 -2.13 1.08 -6.63
C CYS A 207 -2.08 2.52 -7.22
N GLY A 208 -1.81 3.52 -6.38
CA GLY A 208 -1.57 4.89 -6.81
C GLY A 208 -2.84 5.62 -7.24
N ALA A 209 -2.87 6.13 -8.48
CA ALA A 209 -3.99 6.94 -8.99
C ALA A 209 -5.08 6.11 -9.72
N GLN A 210 -5.12 4.79 -9.55
CA GLN A 210 -6.00 3.92 -10.36
C GLN A 210 -7.49 4.25 -10.18
N ALA A 211 -7.97 4.37 -8.94
CA ALA A 211 -9.37 4.74 -8.65
C ALA A 211 -9.77 6.13 -9.20
N THR A 212 -8.80 6.95 -9.58
CA THR A 212 -8.96 8.31 -10.12
C THR A 212 -8.51 8.44 -11.59
N GLY A 213 -8.38 7.32 -12.31
CA GLY A 213 -8.15 7.31 -13.76
C GLY A 213 -6.75 6.91 -14.21
N GLY A 214 -5.84 6.57 -13.29
CA GLY A 214 -4.42 6.31 -13.60
C GLY A 214 -4.18 5.07 -14.46
N LEU A 215 -5.00 4.04 -14.28
CA LEU A 215 -4.97 2.77 -15.04
C LEU A 215 -6.36 2.40 -15.58
N PHE A 216 -7.19 3.41 -15.85
CA PHE A 216 -8.56 3.22 -16.31
C PHE A 216 -8.63 2.75 -17.77
N THR A 217 -9.51 1.81 -18.08
CA THR A 217 -9.66 1.28 -19.45
C THR A 217 -9.98 2.39 -20.46
N ASP A 218 -10.94 3.27 -20.13
CA ASP A 218 -11.34 4.39 -21.00
C ASP A 218 -10.47 5.64 -20.74
N TRP A 219 -9.15 5.47 -20.75
CA TRP A 219 -8.17 6.50 -20.41
C TRP A 219 -8.30 7.79 -21.23
N GLU A 220 -8.86 7.74 -22.44
CA GLU A 220 -9.10 8.91 -23.29
C GLU A 220 -10.10 9.91 -22.66
N GLU A 221 -10.97 9.45 -21.75
CA GLU A 221 -11.88 10.32 -20.99
C GLU A 221 -11.17 11.05 -19.84
N VAL A 222 -9.98 10.60 -19.45
CA VAL A 222 -9.23 11.12 -18.31
C VAL A 222 -8.50 12.40 -18.71
N LYS A 223 -9.07 13.53 -18.31
CA LYS A 223 -8.49 14.85 -18.57
C LYS A 223 -7.29 15.11 -17.66
N ASP A 224 -6.29 15.79 -18.21
CA ASP A 224 -5.10 16.24 -17.47
C ASP A 224 -4.40 15.12 -16.69
N TRP A 225 -4.24 13.96 -17.33
CA TRP A 225 -3.61 12.77 -16.74
C TRP A 225 -2.21 13.05 -16.16
N ALA A 226 -1.45 13.97 -16.75
CA ALA A 226 -0.12 14.35 -16.25
C ALA A 226 -0.13 14.97 -14.84
N HIS A 227 -1.25 15.57 -14.42
CA HIS A 227 -1.45 16.14 -13.08
C HIS A 227 -2.57 15.40 -12.32
N ILE A 228 -2.65 14.08 -12.51
CA ILE A 228 -3.70 13.26 -11.93
C ILE A 228 -3.79 13.39 -10.40
N GLY A 229 -5.03 13.52 -9.93
CA GLY A 229 -5.34 13.55 -8.51
C GLY A 229 -5.23 12.17 -7.89
N TYR A 230 -4.49 12.00 -6.79
CA TYR A 230 -4.47 10.75 -6.04
C TYR A 230 -5.74 10.61 -5.17
N PRO A 231 -6.21 9.38 -4.91
CA PRO A 231 -7.51 9.16 -4.29
C PRO A 231 -7.54 9.52 -2.80
N ILE A 232 -8.69 10.04 -2.36
CA ILE A 232 -9.06 10.27 -0.96
C ILE A 232 -10.34 9.49 -0.69
N ALA A 233 -10.39 8.74 0.41
CA ALA A 233 -11.62 8.14 0.92
C ALA A 233 -12.12 8.89 2.16
N GLU A 234 -13.35 9.39 2.09
CA GLU A 234 -14.08 9.91 3.25
C GLU A 234 -14.91 8.78 3.86
N CYS A 235 -14.40 8.22 4.96
CA CYS A 235 -14.92 6.99 5.55
C CYS A 235 -15.88 7.28 6.70
N HIS A 236 -16.94 6.49 6.81
CA HIS A 236 -17.94 6.58 7.86
C HIS A 236 -17.92 5.35 8.77
N GLN A 237 -18.39 5.54 10.01
CA GLN A 237 -18.44 4.48 11.02
C GLN A 237 -19.30 3.27 10.59
N ASP A 238 -20.24 3.45 9.67
CA ASP A 238 -21.09 2.39 9.12
C ASP A 238 -20.42 1.60 7.96
N GLY A 239 -19.13 1.80 7.73
CA GLY A 239 -18.37 1.14 6.67
C GLY A 239 -18.62 1.71 5.26
N SER A 240 -19.56 2.63 5.09
CA SER A 240 -19.68 3.33 3.81
C SER A 240 -18.59 4.39 3.66
N PHE A 241 -18.21 4.69 2.41
CA PHE A 241 -17.23 5.74 2.14
C PHE A 241 -17.50 6.44 0.80
N VAL A 242 -16.91 7.62 0.65
CA VAL A 242 -16.91 8.36 -0.62
C VAL A 242 -15.47 8.48 -1.11
N VAL A 243 -15.21 8.00 -2.32
CA VAL A 243 -13.95 8.20 -3.04
C VAL A 243 -14.02 9.53 -3.77
N THR A 244 -12.95 10.31 -3.68
CA THR A 244 -12.78 11.60 -4.35
C THR A 244 -11.29 11.84 -4.66
N LYS A 245 -10.97 12.95 -5.31
CA LYS A 245 -9.60 13.44 -5.50
C LYS A 245 -9.46 14.91 -5.08
N PRO A 246 -8.24 15.42 -4.83
CA PRO A 246 -8.01 16.84 -4.57
C PRO A 246 -8.59 17.75 -5.67
N ALA A 247 -9.24 18.84 -5.27
CA ALA A 247 -9.76 19.82 -6.22
C ALA A 247 -8.63 20.49 -7.02
N GLY A 248 -8.87 20.78 -8.30
CA GLY A 248 -7.88 21.42 -9.17
C GLY A 248 -6.82 20.47 -9.75
N THR A 249 -6.91 19.16 -9.47
CA THR A 249 -6.09 18.13 -10.12
C THR A 249 -6.82 17.51 -11.31
N GLY A 250 -6.05 16.93 -12.23
CA GLY A 250 -6.56 16.10 -13.31
C GLY A 250 -7.12 14.76 -12.83
N GLY A 251 -7.34 13.83 -13.74
CA GLY A 251 -7.96 12.55 -13.42
C GLY A 251 -9.47 12.55 -13.55
N LEU A 252 -10.06 11.40 -13.24
CA LEU A 252 -11.49 11.13 -13.34
C LEU A 252 -11.89 10.18 -12.22
N CYS A 253 -12.82 10.58 -11.34
CA CYS A 253 -13.35 9.70 -10.29
C CYS A 253 -14.83 9.40 -10.55
N THR A 254 -15.11 8.23 -11.13
CA THR A 254 -16.47 7.79 -11.51
C THR A 254 -16.76 6.39 -10.98
N PRO A 255 -18.02 5.93 -11.00
CA PRO A 255 -18.32 4.55 -10.65
C PRO A 255 -17.53 3.53 -11.47
N ALA A 256 -17.20 3.83 -12.73
CA ALA A 256 -16.40 2.95 -13.58
C ALA A 256 -14.94 2.84 -13.07
N THR A 257 -14.27 3.96 -12.81
CA THR A 257 -12.87 3.96 -12.32
C THR A 257 -12.75 3.26 -10.96
N VAL A 258 -13.71 3.50 -10.07
CA VAL A 258 -13.74 2.86 -8.74
C VAL A 258 -14.09 1.38 -8.85
N ALA A 259 -15.05 0.98 -9.70
CA ALA A 259 -15.40 -0.43 -9.89
C ALA A 259 -14.26 -1.24 -10.51
N GLU A 260 -13.50 -0.67 -11.45
CA GLU A 260 -12.30 -1.31 -12.00
C GLU A 260 -11.26 -1.56 -10.90
N GLN A 261 -11.00 -0.57 -10.03
CA GLN A 261 -10.11 -0.78 -8.90
C GLN A 261 -10.63 -1.86 -7.93
N ILE A 262 -11.93 -1.90 -7.65
CA ILE A 262 -12.53 -2.90 -6.75
C ILE A 262 -12.33 -4.33 -7.28
N LEU A 263 -12.24 -4.53 -8.59
CA LEU A 263 -12.06 -5.85 -9.22
C LEU A 263 -10.59 -6.16 -9.57
N TYR A 264 -9.70 -5.18 -9.40
CA TYR A 264 -8.30 -5.31 -9.77
C TYR A 264 -7.59 -6.32 -8.86
N GLU A 265 -6.84 -7.26 -9.46
CA GLU A 265 -6.10 -8.31 -8.75
C GLU A 265 -6.96 -9.22 -7.82
N ILE A 266 -8.27 -9.23 -8.01
CA ILE A 266 -9.18 -10.12 -7.28
C ILE A 266 -9.52 -11.37 -8.10
N GLY A 267 -9.21 -12.53 -7.54
CA GLY A 267 -9.59 -13.83 -8.13
C GLY A 267 -11.09 -14.13 -7.98
N ASP A 268 -11.57 -14.32 -6.74
CA ASP A 268 -12.99 -14.55 -6.44
C ASP A 268 -13.56 -13.38 -5.62
N PRO A 269 -14.37 -12.48 -6.22
CA PRO A 269 -14.99 -11.36 -5.52
C PRO A 269 -15.94 -11.77 -4.39
N GLN A 270 -16.39 -13.02 -4.32
CA GLN A 270 -17.26 -13.52 -3.24
C GLN A 270 -16.48 -14.01 -2.02
N ALA A 271 -15.16 -14.16 -2.16
CA ALA A 271 -14.30 -14.76 -1.16
C ALA A 271 -12.86 -14.26 -1.30
N TYR A 272 -12.65 -12.94 -1.24
CA TYR A 272 -11.31 -12.34 -1.28
C TYR A 272 -10.63 -12.47 0.11
N PRO A 273 -9.63 -13.35 0.27
CA PRO A 273 -9.09 -13.68 1.58
C PRO A 273 -8.02 -12.68 2.01
N LEU A 274 -8.26 -12.00 3.14
CA LEU A 274 -7.28 -11.16 3.82
C LEU A 274 -7.01 -11.72 5.23
N PRO A 275 -5.91 -11.31 5.88
CA PRO A 275 -5.56 -11.84 7.19
C PRO A 275 -6.59 -11.58 8.29
N ASP A 276 -7.26 -10.42 8.25
CA ASP A 276 -8.23 -10.03 9.28
C ASP A 276 -9.67 -10.43 8.93
N VAL A 277 -9.98 -10.65 7.64
CA VAL A 277 -11.34 -10.89 7.14
C VAL A 277 -11.32 -11.54 5.76
N THR A 278 -12.30 -12.38 5.45
CA THR A 278 -12.57 -12.78 4.06
C THR A 278 -13.66 -11.89 3.50
N CYS A 279 -13.35 -11.08 2.48
CA CYS A 279 -14.27 -10.09 1.91
C CYS A 279 -15.21 -10.71 0.87
N ASP A 280 -16.45 -10.22 0.86
CA ASP A 280 -17.48 -10.54 -0.14
C ASP A 280 -18.02 -9.24 -0.74
N PHE A 281 -17.72 -9.04 -2.02
CA PHE A 281 -18.05 -7.83 -2.78
C PHE A 281 -19.31 -7.96 -3.63
N THR A 282 -20.05 -9.08 -3.55
CA THR A 282 -21.25 -9.32 -4.37
C THR A 282 -22.37 -8.32 -4.14
N ALA A 283 -22.46 -7.75 -2.93
CA ALA A 283 -23.47 -6.78 -2.54
C ALA A 283 -22.98 -5.33 -2.57
N VAL A 284 -21.74 -5.09 -3.03
CA VAL A 284 -21.16 -3.75 -3.10
C VAL A 284 -21.91 -2.91 -4.13
N LYS A 285 -22.26 -1.69 -3.72
CA LYS A 285 -22.85 -0.66 -4.56
C LYS A 285 -21.84 0.47 -4.76
N VAL A 286 -21.71 0.91 -6.00
CA VAL A 286 -20.81 1.99 -6.42
C VAL A 286 -21.67 3.04 -7.14
N GLU A 287 -21.88 4.19 -6.51
CA GLU A 287 -22.87 5.17 -6.93
C GLU A 287 -22.25 6.57 -7.05
N ALA A 288 -22.49 7.27 -8.16
CA ALA A 288 -22.08 8.66 -8.28
C ALA A 288 -22.92 9.55 -7.33
N VAL A 289 -22.25 10.36 -6.51
CA VAL A 289 -22.90 11.29 -5.57
C VAL A 289 -22.49 12.75 -5.79
N GLY A 290 -21.72 13.01 -6.86
CA GLY A 290 -21.32 14.34 -7.30
C GLY A 290 -20.19 14.26 -8.33
N PRO A 291 -19.75 15.40 -8.86
CA PRO A 291 -18.56 15.46 -9.71
C PRO A 291 -17.34 14.94 -8.95
N ASP A 292 -16.61 13.98 -9.55
CA ASP A 292 -15.46 13.31 -8.95
C ASP A 292 -15.74 12.69 -7.56
N ARG A 293 -16.98 12.29 -7.28
CA ARG A 293 -17.38 11.74 -5.98
C ARG A 293 -18.23 10.48 -6.14
N VAL A 294 -17.72 9.38 -5.61
CA VAL A 294 -18.31 8.05 -5.75
C VAL A 294 -18.52 7.43 -4.39
N ARG A 295 -19.77 7.14 -4.03
CA ARG A 295 -20.12 6.44 -2.79
C ARG A 295 -20.01 4.94 -3.00
N VAL A 296 -19.32 4.27 -2.07
CA VAL A 296 -19.21 2.82 -1.99
C VAL A 296 -19.87 2.34 -0.69
N SER A 297 -20.68 1.29 -0.78
CA SER A 297 -21.37 0.70 0.37
C SER A 297 -21.76 -0.76 0.13
N GLY A 298 -22.22 -1.46 1.16
CA GLY A 298 -22.78 -2.81 1.02
C GLY A 298 -21.76 -3.95 1.07
N THR A 299 -20.50 -3.66 1.41
CA THR A 299 -19.46 -4.66 1.62
C THR A 299 -19.84 -5.63 2.74
N ARG A 300 -19.58 -6.93 2.52
CA ARG A 300 -19.80 -7.99 3.51
C ARG A 300 -18.49 -8.68 3.84
N GLY A 301 -18.42 -9.24 5.05
CA GLY A 301 -17.26 -10.00 5.49
C GLY A 301 -17.63 -11.32 6.15
N ARG A 302 -16.68 -12.25 6.10
CA ARG A 302 -16.72 -13.53 6.80
C ARG A 302 -15.44 -13.69 7.61
N ALA A 303 -15.44 -14.63 8.54
CA ALA A 303 -14.27 -14.94 9.34
C ALA A 303 -13.04 -15.19 8.43
N PRO A 304 -11.84 -14.75 8.85
CA PRO A 304 -10.61 -15.03 8.12
C PRO A 304 -10.29 -16.53 8.12
N SER A 305 -9.41 -16.95 7.21
CA SER A 305 -8.99 -18.36 7.07
C SER A 305 -8.17 -18.89 8.26
N GLY A 306 -7.68 -18.01 9.14
CA GLY A 306 -6.75 -18.36 10.20
C GLY A 306 -5.32 -18.63 9.72
N SER A 307 -5.01 -18.33 8.45
CA SER A 307 -3.71 -18.52 7.82
C SER A 307 -3.21 -17.22 7.19
N TYR A 308 -1.88 -17.02 7.18
CA TYR A 308 -1.25 -15.91 6.47
C TYR A 308 -0.73 -16.34 5.10
N LYS A 309 -0.87 -15.47 4.10
CA LYS A 309 -0.08 -15.56 2.84
C LYS A 309 1.38 -15.32 3.20
N VAL A 310 2.27 -16.14 2.66
CA VAL A 310 3.73 -15.93 2.72
C VAL A 310 4.23 -15.78 1.30
N CYS A 311 4.95 -14.69 1.01
CA CYS A 311 5.68 -14.54 -0.24
C CYS A 311 7.15 -14.82 0.01
N LEU A 312 7.72 -15.69 -0.82
CA LEU A 312 9.12 -16.01 -0.82
C LEU A 312 9.72 -15.65 -2.17
N THR A 313 10.90 -15.05 -2.13
CA THR A 313 11.71 -14.80 -3.33
C THR A 313 13.00 -15.61 -3.22
N HIS A 314 13.44 -16.21 -4.32
CA HIS A 314 14.70 -16.95 -4.36
C HIS A 314 15.49 -16.61 -5.63
N GLU A 315 16.78 -16.88 -5.60
CA GLU A 315 17.61 -16.79 -6.79
C GLU A 315 17.23 -17.88 -7.79
N ASP A 316 16.87 -17.47 -9.01
CA ASP A 316 16.54 -18.35 -10.12
C ASP A 316 17.43 -18.08 -11.33
N GLY A 317 18.68 -18.55 -11.23
CA GLY A 317 19.66 -18.44 -12.31
C GLY A 317 20.18 -17.02 -12.55
N TRP A 318 20.66 -16.79 -13.77
CA TRP A 318 21.29 -15.55 -14.19
C TRP A 318 20.67 -15.04 -15.49
N ARG A 319 20.47 -13.72 -15.59
CA ARG A 319 20.05 -13.05 -16.83
C ARG A 319 21.17 -12.14 -17.32
N VAL A 320 21.51 -12.25 -18.61
CA VAL A 320 22.41 -11.32 -19.30
C VAL A 320 21.59 -10.44 -20.24
N ILE A 321 21.79 -9.13 -20.16
CA ILE A 321 21.24 -8.17 -21.13
C ILE A 321 22.45 -7.46 -21.76
N ALA A 322 22.62 -7.58 -23.07
CA ALA A 322 23.65 -6.89 -23.82
C ALA A 322 23.00 -5.76 -24.63
N LEU A 323 23.35 -4.51 -24.30
CA LEU A 323 22.97 -3.33 -25.07
C LEU A 323 24.16 -2.95 -25.96
N MET A 324 23.99 -3.03 -27.29
CA MET A 324 25.01 -2.61 -28.25
C MET A 324 24.54 -1.33 -28.94
N PRO A 325 25.00 -0.14 -28.51
CA PRO A 325 24.63 1.10 -29.18
C PRO A 325 25.23 1.13 -30.59
N VAL A 326 24.39 1.32 -31.59
CA VAL A 326 24.85 1.59 -32.96
C VAL A 326 25.08 3.09 -33.06
N VAL A 327 26.35 3.51 -33.17
CA VAL A 327 26.75 4.92 -33.23
C VAL A 327 27.33 5.22 -34.61
N GLY A 328 26.81 6.26 -35.26
CA GLY A 328 27.25 6.69 -36.59
C GLY A 328 26.30 7.74 -37.17
N ARG A 329 26.78 8.51 -38.14
CA ARG A 329 26.01 9.58 -38.78
C ARG A 329 24.72 9.07 -39.43
N ASP A 330 24.73 7.81 -39.87
CA ASP A 330 23.60 7.11 -40.50
C ASP A 330 22.95 6.06 -39.59
N ALA A 331 23.25 6.04 -38.28
CA ALA A 331 22.77 5.01 -37.36
C ALA A 331 21.23 4.89 -37.32
N ALA A 332 20.52 5.99 -37.55
CA ALA A 332 19.05 6.01 -37.60
C ALA A 332 18.45 5.24 -38.79
N ARG A 333 19.25 4.88 -39.81
CA ARG A 333 18.78 4.11 -40.98
C ARG A 333 18.91 2.59 -40.81
N LYS A 334 19.45 2.13 -39.69
CA LYS A 334 19.75 0.71 -39.43
C LYS A 334 18.80 0.07 -38.43
#